data_AF-A0A9E5BQ14-F1
#
_entry.id   AF-A0A9E5BQ14-F1
#
_cell.length_a   1.000
_cell.length_b   1.000
_cell.length_c   1.000
_cell.angle_alpha   90.00
_cell.angle_beta   90.00
_cell.angle_gamma   90.00
#
_symmetry.space_group_name_H-M   'P 1'
#
loop_
_entity.id
_entity.type
_entity.pdbx_description
1 polymer ?
#
loop_
_entity_poly.entity_id
_entity_poly.type
_entity_poly.pdbx_seq_one_letter_code
_entity_poly.pdbx_strand_id
1 'polypeptide(L)'
;FTKDDPNVSNCAGGCALAWPPLITIEDPAPGEGVSAARIGTTARADGSKQVTFDSSPLYYYAKDEKPGDAMGQNVGGVWFVINNSQPTMIILGEQSGSGQTGTAVLSGWGSFTNVTINLSAGSLETELVHIHTGQCLPADLGGVAHALTSFEGGSGASLTNVEVSLSSLTAGGFAVNTHKAGEGSVYTSCGNIIASPDSLTIALGELNGSGQTGFATLSASGDQTQVVVSATAGISALAHIHEGSCATLGGVAHALSDTSGSISASAVEATLASLIAGSFAVNLHTDGNPGLYSSCGDI
;
A
#
# COMPACT_ATOMS: atom_id res chain seq x y z
N PHE A 1 -4.97 16.58 -7.92
CA PHE A 1 -4.39 17.94 -7.84
C PHE A 1 -4.72 18.49 -6.47
N THR A 2 -3.73 18.86 -5.66
CA THR A 2 -3.96 19.20 -4.24
C THR A 2 -4.70 20.51 -4.01
N LYS A 3 -4.93 21.29 -5.07
CA LYS A 3 -5.76 22.50 -5.00
C LYS A 3 -7.22 22.25 -5.39
N ASP A 4 -7.60 21.03 -5.76
CA ASP A 4 -9.01 20.68 -5.95
C ASP A 4 -9.68 20.40 -4.61
N ASP A 5 -10.98 20.65 -4.54
CA ASP A 5 -11.84 20.22 -3.43
C ASP A 5 -12.55 18.91 -3.82
N PRO A 6 -13.12 18.16 -2.87
CA PRO A 6 -13.89 16.96 -3.17
C PRO A 6 -15.00 17.25 -4.20
N ASN A 7 -14.94 16.54 -5.32
CA ASN A 7 -15.81 16.69 -6.49
C ASN A 7 -15.81 18.10 -7.11
N VAL A 8 -14.78 18.93 -6.90
CA VAL A 8 -14.68 20.25 -7.52
C VAL A 8 -13.30 20.45 -8.13
N SER A 9 -13.27 20.68 -9.45
CA SER A 9 -12.03 21.02 -10.16
C SER A 9 -11.76 22.52 -10.12
N ASN A 10 -10.62 22.90 -9.56
CA ASN A 10 -10.06 24.25 -9.59
C ASN A 10 -9.06 24.44 -10.76
N CYS A 11 -8.84 23.41 -11.57
CA CYS A 11 -7.98 23.46 -12.76
C CYS A 11 -8.76 23.87 -14.02
N ALA A 12 -8.57 25.11 -14.48
CA ALA A 12 -9.20 25.66 -15.69
C ALA A 12 -8.21 26.45 -16.55
N GLY A 13 -8.61 26.81 -17.77
CA GLY A 13 -7.78 27.61 -18.69
C GLY A 13 -6.42 26.96 -18.96
N GLY A 14 -5.33 27.72 -18.78
CA GLY A 14 -3.97 27.21 -19.00
C GLY A 14 -3.61 25.99 -18.14
N CYS A 15 -4.22 25.84 -16.97
CA CYS A 15 -4.07 24.63 -16.16
C CYS A 15 -4.60 23.41 -16.91
N ALA A 16 -5.82 23.50 -17.44
CA ALA A 16 -6.47 22.42 -18.18
C ALA A 16 -5.82 22.12 -19.54
N LEU A 17 -4.98 23.01 -20.07
CA LEU A 17 -4.15 22.73 -21.25
C LEU A 17 -2.95 21.85 -20.90
N ALA A 18 -2.30 22.10 -19.75
CA ALA A 18 -1.20 21.28 -19.27
C ALA A 18 -1.68 19.97 -18.62
N TRP A 19 -2.89 20.01 -18.05
CA TRP A 19 -3.54 18.92 -17.33
C TRP A 19 -4.96 18.70 -17.85
N PRO A 20 -5.12 18.09 -19.04
CA PRO A 20 -6.44 17.88 -19.62
C PRO A 20 -7.34 17.05 -18.68
N PRO A 21 -8.57 17.50 -18.39
CA PRO A 21 -9.48 16.73 -17.53
C PRO A 21 -9.88 15.42 -18.21
N LEU A 22 -10.01 14.35 -17.42
CA LEU A 22 -10.56 13.09 -17.89
C LEU A 22 -12.09 13.22 -18.03
N ILE A 23 -12.55 13.60 -19.21
CA ILE A 23 -13.98 13.78 -19.52
C ILE A 23 -14.61 12.46 -19.94
N THR A 24 -15.84 12.23 -19.50
CA THR A 24 -16.67 11.10 -19.90
C THR A 24 -18.05 11.55 -20.36
N ILE A 25 -18.66 10.77 -21.25
CA ILE A 25 -20.05 10.94 -21.69
C ILE A 25 -20.93 9.90 -20.99
N GLU A 26 -20.46 8.65 -20.97
CA GLU A 26 -21.10 7.52 -20.31
C GLU A 26 -20.64 7.38 -18.85
N ASP A 27 -21.25 6.47 -18.11
CA ASP A 27 -20.78 6.10 -16.80
C ASP A 27 -19.40 5.40 -16.90
N PRO A 28 -18.37 5.92 -16.19
CA PRO A 28 -17.02 5.38 -16.29
C PRO A 28 -16.95 3.98 -15.69
N ALA A 29 -16.36 3.04 -16.44
CA ALA A 29 -16.07 1.70 -15.94
C ALA A 29 -14.70 1.67 -15.23
N PRO A 30 -14.58 0.99 -14.08
CA PRO A 30 -13.29 0.78 -13.43
C PRO A 30 -12.38 -0.09 -14.31
N GLY A 31 -11.08 0.22 -14.30
CA GLY A 31 -10.05 -0.70 -14.81
C GLY A 31 -9.84 -1.90 -13.89
N GLU A 32 -9.03 -2.86 -14.34
CA GLU A 32 -8.65 -4.01 -13.53
C GLU A 32 -8.00 -3.57 -12.20
N GLY A 33 -8.40 -4.20 -11.08
CA GLY A 33 -7.93 -3.84 -9.74
C GLY A 33 -8.50 -2.54 -9.17
N VAL A 34 -9.41 -1.86 -9.86
CA VAL A 34 -10.09 -0.65 -9.39
C VAL A 34 -11.48 -1.01 -8.85
N SER A 35 -11.78 -0.63 -7.61
CA SER A 35 -13.15 -0.78 -7.07
C SER A 35 -14.10 0.20 -7.76
N ALA A 36 -15.23 -0.30 -8.25
CA ALA A 36 -16.29 0.52 -8.84
C ALA A 36 -16.81 1.61 -7.90
N ALA A 37 -16.81 1.34 -6.58
CA ALA A 37 -17.29 2.28 -5.57
C ALA A 37 -16.42 3.54 -5.44
N ARG A 38 -15.16 3.46 -5.88
CA ARG A 38 -14.20 4.58 -5.85
C ARG A 38 -14.30 5.47 -7.08
N ILE A 39 -14.96 4.99 -8.14
CA ILE A 39 -15.13 5.71 -9.39
C ILE A 39 -16.43 6.52 -9.34
N GLY A 40 -16.31 7.81 -9.61
CA GLY A 40 -17.44 8.73 -9.66
C GLY A 40 -17.31 9.70 -10.83
N THR A 41 -18.20 10.70 -10.83
CA THR A 41 -18.11 11.81 -11.76
C THR A 41 -18.48 13.12 -11.07
N THR A 42 -17.95 14.23 -11.60
CA THR A 42 -18.35 15.59 -11.22
C THR A 42 -18.61 16.46 -12.43
N ALA A 43 -19.48 17.46 -12.29
CA ALA A 43 -19.73 18.45 -13.31
C ALA A 43 -18.68 19.57 -13.24
N ARG A 44 -18.13 19.94 -14.39
CA ARG A 44 -17.25 21.10 -14.54
C ARG A 44 -18.06 22.36 -14.83
N ALA A 45 -17.43 23.53 -14.65
CA ALA A 45 -18.06 24.83 -14.90
C ALA A 45 -18.50 25.04 -16.37
N ASP A 46 -17.88 24.32 -17.31
CA ASP A 46 -18.24 24.32 -18.73
C ASP A 46 -19.37 23.33 -19.08
N GLY A 47 -19.92 22.62 -18.08
CA GLY A 47 -20.98 21.63 -18.23
C GLY A 47 -20.51 20.23 -18.61
N SER A 48 -19.20 20.03 -18.84
CA SER A 48 -18.66 18.69 -19.10
C SER A 48 -18.64 17.83 -17.83
N LYS A 49 -18.75 16.51 -17.99
CA LYS A 49 -18.69 15.53 -16.91
C LYS A 49 -17.28 14.95 -16.82
N GLN A 50 -16.61 15.15 -15.69
CA GLN A 50 -15.26 14.67 -15.43
C GLN A 50 -15.30 13.45 -14.51
N VAL A 51 -14.45 12.47 -14.76
CA VAL A 51 -14.29 11.29 -13.90
C VAL A 51 -13.60 11.68 -12.60
N THR A 52 -14.07 11.13 -11.49
CA THR A 52 -13.45 11.25 -10.17
C THR A 52 -13.02 9.89 -9.64
N PHE A 53 -11.99 9.90 -8.79
CA PHE A 53 -11.56 8.75 -7.99
C PHE A 53 -11.51 9.17 -6.52
N ASP A 54 -12.26 8.51 -5.65
CA ASP A 54 -12.46 8.92 -4.25
C ASP A 54 -12.78 10.43 -4.14
N SER A 55 -13.72 10.89 -4.96
CA SER A 55 -14.10 12.31 -5.09
C SER A 55 -12.99 13.24 -5.61
N SER A 56 -11.80 12.76 -5.95
CA SER A 56 -10.75 13.57 -6.57
C SER A 56 -10.94 13.66 -8.09
N PRO A 57 -11.05 14.85 -8.71
CA PRO A 57 -11.10 14.99 -10.15
C PRO A 57 -9.84 14.43 -10.84
N LEU A 58 -10.03 13.64 -11.90
CA LEU A 58 -8.95 13.00 -12.64
C LEU A 58 -8.51 13.80 -13.87
N TYR A 59 -7.21 13.81 -14.12
CA TYR A 59 -6.60 14.52 -15.24
C TYR A 59 -5.54 13.66 -15.91
N TYR A 60 -5.35 13.89 -17.20
CA TYR A 60 -4.14 13.51 -17.92
C TYR A 60 -3.04 14.54 -17.69
N TYR A 61 -1.81 14.18 -18.01
CA TYR A 61 -0.72 15.15 -18.17
C TYR A 61 -0.33 15.28 -19.63
N ALA A 62 -0.26 16.50 -20.15
CA ALA A 62 -0.04 16.75 -21.58
C ALA A 62 1.33 16.29 -22.10
N LYS A 63 2.28 15.93 -21.22
CA LYS A 63 3.59 15.41 -21.60
C LYS A 63 3.73 13.89 -21.42
N ASP A 64 2.70 13.22 -20.89
CA ASP A 64 2.69 11.75 -20.89
C ASP A 64 2.40 11.29 -22.34
N GLU A 65 3.27 10.46 -22.91
CA GLU A 65 3.20 10.06 -24.32
C GLU A 65 2.67 8.63 -24.52
N LYS A 66 2.86 7.78 -23.51
CA LYS A 66 2.40 6.38 -23.53
C LYS A 66 1.76 5.97 -22.20
N PRO A 67 0.90 4.93 -22.20
CA PRO A 67 0.38 4.35 -20.97
C PRO A 67 1.50 4.02 -19.98
N GLY A 68 1.31 4.43 -18.72
CA GLY A 68 2.28 4.22 -17.65
C GLY A 68 3.28 5.35 -17.45
N ASP A 69 3.33 6.34 -18.36
CA ASP A 69 4.05 7.58 -18.08
C ASP A 69 3.43 8.30 -16.88
N ALA A 70 4.29 8.86 -16.04
CA ALA A 70 3.94 9.61 -14.85
C ALA A 70 4.80 10.88 -14.75
N MET A 71 5.10 11.53 -15.89
CA MET A 71 5.99 12.69 -15.92
C MET A 71 5.39 13.91 -15.22
N GLY A 72 4.08 13.88 -14.99
CA GLY A 72 3.36 14.85 -14.21
C GLY A 72 3.54 14.69 -12.69
N GLN A 73 4.04 13.55 -12.22
CA GLN A 73 4.18 13.28 -10.79
C GLN A 73 4.99 14.38 -10.09
N ASN A 74 4.42 14.90 -9.01
CA ASN A 74 4.97 15.95 -8.17
C ASN A 74 5.30 17.27 -8.90
N VAL A 75 4.80 17.49 -10.12
CA VAL A 75 5.03 18.77 -10.83
C VAL A 75 4.44 19.91 -10.00
N GLY A 76 5.29 20.88 -9.67
CA GLY A 76 4.91 22.03 -8.84
C GLY A 76 4.47 21.68 -7.42
N GLY A 77 4.73 20.46 -6.93
CA GLY A 77 4.36 20.02 -5.57
C GLY A 77 2.87 19.79 -5.36
N VAL A 78 2.06 19.76 -6.43
CA VAL A 78 0.60 19.78 -6.33
C VAL A 78 -0.10 18.76 -7.23
N TRP A 79 0.65 18.08 -8.10
CA TRP A 79 0.13 17.07 -9.01
C TRP A 79 0.64 15.71 -8.61
N PHE A 80 -0.28 14.77 -8.42
CA PHE A 80 0.06 13.42 -7.97
C PHE A 80 -0.75 12.41 -8.78
N VAL A 81 -0.09 11.34 -9.20
CA VAL A 81 -0.73 10.17 -9.80
C VAL A 81 -1.65 9.54 -8.76
N ILE A 82 -2.86 9.21 -9.18
CA ILE A 82 -3.75 8.40 -8.36
C ILE A 82 -3.17 7.00 -8.28
N ASN A 83 -2.70 6.64 -7.09
CA ASN A 83 -2.27 5.29 -6.82
C ASN A 83 -3.50 4.42 -6.52
N ASN A 84 -3.93 3.63 -7.50
CA ASN A 84 -4.92 2.58 -7.31
C ASN A 84 -4.27 1.18 -7.19
N SER A 85 -2.93 1.09 -7.21
CA SER A 85 -2.28 -0.21 -6.99
C SER A 85 -2.54 -0.61 -5.55
N GLN A 86 -3.37 -1.64 -5.35
CA GLN A 86 -3.46 -2.27 -4.04
C GLN A 86 -2.07 -2.76 -3.68
N PRO A 87 -1.47 -2.28 -2.57
CA PRO A 87 -0.16 -2.73 -2.17
C PRO A 87 -0.18 -4.24 -1.99
N THR A 88 0.77 -4.92 -2.59
CA THR A 88 0.94 -6.37 -2.42
C THR A 88 1.80 -6.60 -1.19
N MET A 89 1.22 -7.23 -0.18
CA MET A 89 1.93 -7.70 1.01
C MET A 89 2.50 -9.09 0.75
N ILE A 90 3.81 -9.23 0.98
CA ILE A 90 4.52 -10.51 0.98
C ILE A 90 5.03 -10.78 2.40
N ILE A 91 4.72 -11.97 2.92
CA ILE A 91 5.32 -12.46 4.16
C ILE A 91 6.69 -13.05 3.85
N LEU A 92 7.72 -12.60 4.57
CA LEU A 92 9.05 -13.16 4.52
C LEU A 92 9.18 -14.20 5.64
N GLY A 93 9.05 -15.47 5.25
CA GLY A 93 9.18 -16.61 6.16
C GLY A 93 10.65 -16.89 6.48
N GLU A 94 10.90 -17.40 7.68
CA GLU A 94 12.23 -17.81 8.13
C GLU A 94 12.87 -18.82 7.19
N GLN A 95 14.17 -18.67 6.96
CA GLN A 95 15.01 -19.61 6.24
C GLN A 95 16.26 -19.97 7.06
N SER A 96 16.80 -21.16 6.83
CA SER A 96 18.09 -21.61 7.38
C SER A 96 18.23 -21.57 8.91
N GLY A 97 17.12 -21.60 9.67
CA GLY A 97 17.17 -21.53 11.14
C GLY A 97 17.55 -20.14 11.66
N SER A 98 17.32 -19.08 10.89
CA SER A 98 17.72 -17.71 11.22
C SER A 98 16.91 -17.08 12.36
N GLY A 99 15.72 -17.61 12.66
CA GLY A 99 14.72 -16.95 13.50
C GLY A 99 14.22 -15.59 12.99
N GLN A 100 14.63 -15.16 11.78
CA GLN A 100 14.24 -13.89 11.18
C GLN A 100 12.97 -14.06 10.35
N THR A 101 12.03 -13.15 10.54
CA THR A 101 10.81 -13.04 9.74
C THR A 101 10.61 -11.59 9.33
N GLY A 102 9.66 -11.34 8.44
CA GLY A 102 9.31 -9.96 8.10
C GLY A 102 8.22 -9.83 7.06
N THR A 103 8.11 -8.62 6.54
CA THR A 103 7.15 -8.27 5.49
C THR A 103 7.82 -7.45 4.40
N ALA A 104 7.36 -7.64 3.17
CA ALA A 104 7.60 -6.74 2.06
C ALA A 104 6.26 -6.18 1.56
N VAL A 105 6.15 -4.86 1.48
CA VAL A 105 4.98 -4.15 0.94
C VAL A 105 5.38 -3.56 -0.40
N LEU A 106 4.74 -4.02 -1.47
CA LEU A 106 4.99 -3.53 -2.82
C LEU A 106 3.83 -2.63 -3.26
N SER A 107 4.07 -1.33 -3.36
CA SER A 107 3.08 -0.35 -3.80
C SER A 107 3.42 0.13 -5.21
N GLY A 108 2.55 -0.15 -6.18
CA GLY A 108 2.75 0.25 -7.57
C GLY A 108 2.45 1.73 -7.80
N TRP A 109 3.24 2.39 -8.63
CA TRP A 109 3.11 3.80 -8.99
C TRP A 109 3.31 3.97 -10.50
N GLY A 110 2.43 3.36 -11.29
CA GLY A 110 2.59 3.30 -12.74
C GLY A 110 3.77 2.40 -13.13
N SER A 111 4.82 2.98 -13.69
CA SER A 111 5.98 2.23 -14.19
C SER A 111 7.00 1.82 -13.12
N PHE A 112 6.84 2.28 -11.88
CA PHE A 112 7.73 1.94 -10.77
C PHE A 112 6.96 1.33 -9.59
N THR A 113 7.67 0.61 -8.72
CA THR A 113 7.13 0.01 -7.50
C THR A 113 7.95 0.49 -6.32
N ASN A 114 7.28 0.96 -5.28
CA ASN A 114 7.91 1.17 -3.98
C ASN A 114 7.87 -0.14 -3.21
N VAL A 115 9.03 -0.59 -2.74
CA VAL A 115 9.19 -1.79 -1.94
C VAL A 115 9.61 -1.38 -0.55
N THR A 116 8.70 -1.54 0.41
CA THR A 116 9.00 -1.33 1.82
C THR A 116 9.23 -2.67 2.51
N ILE A 117 10.37 -2.84 3.17
CA ILE A 117 10.71 -4.07 3.87
C ILE A 117 10.73 -3.78 5.37
N ASN A 118 10.13 -4.65 6.18
CA ASN A 118 10.27 -4.66 7.65
C ASN A 118 10.73 -6.03 8.11
N LEU A 119 11.88 -6.11 8.79
CA LEU A 119 12.44 -7.37 9.29
C LEU A 119 12.54 -7.38 10.82
N SER A 120 12.20 -8.53 11.43
CA SER A 120 12.51 -8.80 12.82
C SER A 120 14.01 -9.00 13.00
N ALA A 121 14.49 -8.84 14.24
CA ALA A 121 15.79 -9.36 14.61
C ALA A 121 15.82 -10.90 14.38
N GLY A 122 17.00 -11.42 14.06
CA GLY A 122 17.28 -12.84 13.93
C GLY A 122 18.64 -13.18 14.54
N SER A 123 18.98 -14.46 14.56
CA SER A 123 20.29 -14.92 15.04
C SER A 123 21.41 -14.70 14.03
N LEU A 124 21.09 -14.26 12.81
CA LEU A 124 22.02 -13.99 11.73
C LEU A 124 22.01 -12.49 11.39
N GLU A 125 23.18 -11.85 11.47
CA GLU A 125 23.39 -10.52 10.91
C GLU A 125 23.04 -10.57 9.42
N THR A 126 22.06 -9.76 9.02
CA THR A 126 21.47 -9.79 7.68
C THR A 126 21.86 -8.53 6.93
N GLU A 127 22.45 -8.67 5.75
CA GLU A 127 22.77 -7.57 4.85
C GLU A 127 22.28 -7.92 3.44
N LEU A 128 21.95 -6.89 2.66
CA LEU A 128 21.49 -6.99 1.27
C LEU A 128 20.10 -7.68 1.11
N VAL A 129 19.16 -6.91 0.56
CA VAL A 129 17.81 -7.39 0.22
C VAL A 129 17.65 -7.33 -1.29
N HIS A 130 17.08 -8.38 -1.88
CA HIS A 130 16.92 -8.48 -3.33
C HIS A 130 15.53 -8.96 -3.71
N ILE A 131 15.09 -8.53 -4.89
CA ILE A 131 14.08 -9.23 -5.68
C ILE A 131 14.82 -10.17 -6.62
N HIS A 132 14.41 -11.43 -6.63
CA HIS A 132 14.96 -12.52 -7.41
C HIS A 132 13.97 -12.99 -8.48
N THR A 133 14.49 -13.47 -9.61
CA THR A 133 13.72 -13.92 -10.79
C THR A 133 12.97 -15.25 -10.61
N GLY A 134 13.25 -15.97 -9.52
CA GLY A 134 12.65 -17.25 -9.20
C GLY A 134 11.81 -17.20 -7.92
N GLN A 135 11.74 -18.34 -7.24
CA GLN A 135 10.85 -18.54 -6.09
C GLN A 135 11.65 -19.03 -4.87
N CYS A 136 11.14 -18.74 -3.68
CA CYS A 136 11.68 -19.24 -2.42
C CYS A 136 11.72 -20.77 -2.38
N LEU A 137 12.51 -21.32 -1.45
CA LEU A 137 12.65 -22.76 -1.26
C LEU A 137 11.27 -23.46 -1.15
N PRO A 138 11.13 -24.66 -1.73
CA PRO A 138 12.18 -25.52 -2.29
C PRO A 138 12.59 -25.19 -3.73
N ALA A 139 12.03 -24.15 -4.34
CA ALA A 139 12.42 -23.70 -5.67
C ALA A 139 13.77 -22.94 -5.67
N ASP A 140 14.26 -22.63 -6.87
CA ASP A 140 15.46 -21.80 -7.06
C ASP A 140 15.06 -20.33 -7.19
N LEU A 141 15.73 -19.45 -6.42
CA LEU A 141 15.56 -18.00 -6.53
C LEU A 141 16.13 -17.47 -7.85
N GLY A 142 17.05 -18.19 -8.49
CA GLY A 142 17.69 -17.71 -9.71
C GLY A 142 18.45 -16.40 -9.50
N GLY A 143 18.59 -15.63 -10.59
CA GLY A 143 19.36 -14.39 -10.58
C GLY A 143 18.67 -13.25 -9.81
N VAL A 144 19.49 -12.31 -9.34
CA VAL A 144 19.02 -11.03 -8.78
C VAL A 144 18.39 -10.20 -9.91
N ALA A 145 17.13 -9.85 -9.74
CA ALA A 145 16.40 -8.95 -10.63
C ALA A 145 16.57 -7.49 -10.22
N HIS A 146 16.40 -7.19 -8.93
CA HIS A 146 16.50 -5.84 -8.39
C HIS A 146 17.18 -5.83 -7.01
N ALA A 147 18.12 -4.91 -6.82
CA ALA A 147 18.69 -4.63 -5.50
C ALA A 147 17.77 -3.69 -4.73
N LEU A 148 17.58 -3.99 -3.44
CA LEU A 148 16.81 -3.18 -2.50
C LEU A 148 17.74 -2.58 -1.44
N THR A 149 17.28 -1.50 -0.82
CA THR A 149 17.97 -0.81 0.27
C THR A 149 18.21 -1.77 1.44
N SER A 150 19.48 -1.90 1.83
CA SER A 150 19.91 -2.77 2.94
C SER A 150 19.66 -2.14 4.31
N PHE A 151 19.76 -2.95 5.35
CA PHE A 151 19.63 -2.54 6.74
C PHE A 151 20.99 -2.50 7.43
N GLU A 152 21.17 -1.56 8.35
CA GLU A 152 22.32 -1.55 9.26
C GLU A 152 21.94 -2.35 10.52
N GLY A 153 22.68 -3.41 10.85
CA GLY A 153 22.44 -4.23 12.06
C GLY A 153 21.33 -5.29 11.96
N GLY A 154 20.97 -5.72 10.74
CA GLY A 154 20.17 -6.94 10.53
C GLY A 154 18.66 -6.87 10.86
N SER A 155 18.13 -5.71 11.26
CA SER A 155 16.68 -5.49 11.48
C SER A 155 16.30 -4.04 11.18
N GLY A 156 15.02 -3.76 10.93
CA GLY A 156 14.52 -2.40 10.70
C GLY A 156 13.57 -2.28 9.50
N ALA A 157 13.34 -1.03 9.07
CA ALA A 157 12.48 -0.66 7.95
C ALA A 157 13.29 -0.01 6.81
N SER A 158 13.07 -0.43 5.56
CA SER A 158 13.72 0.17 4.38
C SER A 158 12.72 0.43 3.28
N LEU A 159 12.95 1.49 2.51
CA LEU A 159 12.16 1.84 1.32
C LEU A 159 13.08 1.86 0.11
N THR A 160 12.66 1.18 -0.95
CA THR A 160 13.38 1.17 -2.24
C THR A 160 12.41 1.47 -3.36
N ASN A 161 12.83 2.31 -4.31
CA ASN A 161 12.12 2.47 -5.57
C ASN A 161 12.73 1.55 -6.64
N VAL A 162 11.92 0.67 -7.23
CA VAL A 162 12.34 -0.18 -8.35
C VAL A 162 11.59 0.23 -9.63
N GLU A 163 12.33 0.37 -10.73
CA GLU A 163 11.79 0.78 -12.05
C GLU A 163 11.12 -0.40 -12.78
N VAL A 164 10.13 -1.00 -12.12
CA VAL A 164 9.28 -2.06 -12.67
C VAL A 164 7.87 -1.91 -12.13
N SER A 165 6.86 -2.18 -12.97
CA SER A 165 5.46 -2.10 -12.55
C SER A 165 5.11 -3.22 -11.56
N LEU A 166 4.19 -2.94 -10.63
CA LEU A 166 3.73 -3.94 -9.67
C LEU A 166 3.13 -5.16 -10.37
N SER A 167 2.35 -4.94 -11.43
CA SER A 167 1.77 -6.00 -12.27
C SER A 167 2.82 -6.91 -12.90
N SER A 168 3.98 -6.37 -13.30
CA SER A 168 5.07 -7.18 -13.83
C SER A 168 5.71 -8.04 -12.74
N LEU A 169 5.86 -7.50 -11.53
CA LEU A 169 6.39 -8.24 -10.39
C LEU A 169 5.44 -9.36 -9.92
N THR A 170 4.14 -9.10 -9.85
CA THR A 170 3.16 -10.09 -9.36
C THR A 170 2.84 -11.18 -10.39
N ALA A 171 2.95 -10.89 -11.69
CA ALA A 171 2.78 -11.87 -12.75
C ALA A 171 4.07 -12.64 -13.10
N GLY A 172 5.23 -12.10 -12.77
CA GLY A 172 6.53 -12.59 -13.26
C GLY A 172 7.17 -13.71 -12.46
N GLY A 173 6.55 -14.14 -11.35
CA GLY A 173 7.09 -15.23 -10.52
C GLY A 173 8.38 -14.83 -9.82
N PHE A 174 8.42 -13.64 -9.22
CA PHE A 174 9.56 -13.15 -8.47
C PHE A 174 9.48 -13.54 -6.97
N ALA A 175 10.57 -13.34 -6.24
CA ALA A 175 10.61 -13.50 -4.79
C ALA A 175 11.48 -12.41 -4.14
N VAL A 176 11.08 -11.96 -2.95
CA VAL A 176 11.90 -11.10 -2.09
C VAL A 176 12.69 -11.99 -1.13
N ASN A 177 13.99 -11.77 -1.02
CA ASN A 177 14.87 -12.55 -0.15
C ASN A 177 15.89 -11.68 0.58
N THR A 178 16.26 -12.12 1.77
CA THR A 178 17.34 -11.57 2.60
C THR A 178 18.39 -12.66 2.88
N HIS A 179 19.63 -12.27 3.12
CA HIS A 179 20.71 -13.23 3.40
C HIS A 179 21.69 -12.74 4.45
N LYS A 180 22.46 -13.70 4.97
CA LYS A 180 23.46 -13.45 5.99
C LYS A 180 24.57 -12.55 5.44
N ALA A 181 24.96 -11.56 6.22
CA ALA A 181 26.09 -10.68 5.94
C ALA A 181 27.36 -11.48 5.63
N GLY A 182 28.00 -11.17 4.51
CA GLY A 182 29.21 -11.88 4.04
C GLY A 182 28.98 -13.28 3.46
N GLU A 183 27.76 -13.83 3.48
CA GLU A 183 27.44 -15.19 3.01
C GLU A 183 26.14 -15.20 2.17
N GLY A 184 26.22 -14.73 0.93
CA GLY A 184 25.06 -14.57 0.01
C GLY A 184 24.28 -15.84 -0.36
N SER A 185 24.80 -17.02 -0.05
CA SER A 185 24.10 -18.30 -0.25
C SER A 185 23.29 -18.76 0.97
N VAL A 186 23.38 -18.06 2.11
CA VAL A 186 22.65 -18.40 3.34
C VAL A 186 21.48 -17.43 3.48
N TYR A 187 20.31 -17.89 3.06
CA TYR A 187 19.08 -17.09 3.11
C TYR A 187 18.55 -17.04 4.54
N THR A 188 18.17 -15.85 4.99
CA THR A 188 17.64 -15.62 6.34
C THR A 188 16.13 -15.52 6.34
N SER A 189 15.52 -14.90 5.32
CA SER A 189 14.07 -14.88 5.13
C SER A 189 13.72 -14.74 3.66
N CYS A 190 12.55 -15.26 3.25
CA CYS A 190 12.10 -15.21 1.87
C CYS A 190 10.58 -15.20 1.75
N GLY A 191 10.05 -14.49 0.75
CA GLY A 191 8.65 -14.56 0.35
C GLY A 191 8.44 -14.39 -1.16
N ASN A 192 7.58 -15.23 -1.73
CA ASN A 192 7.24 -15.18 -3.15
C ASN A 192 6.35 -13.96 -3.44
N ILE A 193 6.70 -13.19 -4.48
CA ILE A 193 5.86 -12.11 -4.99
C ILE A 193 4.79 -12.72 -5.88
N ILE A 194 3.64 -12.95 -5.27
CA ILE A 194 2.44 -13.41 -5.94
C ILE A 194 1.43 -12.27 -5.96
N ALA A 195 0.59 -12.22 -7.01
CA ALA A 195 -0.64 -11.44 -6.90
C ALA A 195 -1.43 -12.01 -5.71
N SER A 196 -1.72 -11.19 -4.70
CA SER A 196 -2.64 -11.59 -3.64
C SER A 196 -4.02 -11.78 -4.29
N PRO A 197 -4.56 -13.01 -4.38
CA PRO A 197 -5.81 -13.22 -5.11
C PRO A 197 -6.99 -12.60 -4.37
N ASP A 198 -6.89 -12.48 -3.04
CA ASP A 198 -7.90 -11.87 -2.18
C ASP A 198 -7.23 -10.90 -1.19
N SER A 199 -7.23 -9.63 -1.54
CA SER A 199 -6.86 -8.54 -0.65
C SER A 199 -7.88 -7.41 -0.69
N LEU A 200 -7.99 -6.69 0.43
CA LEU A 200 -8.74 -5.45 0.55
C LEU A 200 -7.81 -4.37 1.09
N THR A 201 -7.68 -3.26 0.35
CA THR A 201 -6.99 -2.06 0.85
C THR A 201 -8.00 -0.97 1.16
N ILE A 202 -7.88 -0.42 2.36
CA ILE A 202 -8.75 0.58 2.94
C ILE A 202 -7.93 1.85 3.17
N ALA A 203 -8.45 3.00 2.76
CA ALA A 203 -7.85 4.28 3.11
C ALA A 203 -8.21 4.64 4.55
N LEU A 204 -7.21 5.04 5.34
CA LEU A 204 -7.39 5.56 6.69
C LEU A 204 -7.49 7.08 6.62
N GLY A 205 -8.71 7.58 6.78
CA GLY A 205 -9.01 9.00 6.82
C GLY A 205 -8.66 9.60 8.18
N GLU A 206 -8.24 10.86 8.17
CA GLU A 206 -7.95 11.62 9.38
C GLU A 206 -9.18 11.73 10.30
N LEU A 207 -8.96 11.54 11.60
CA LEU A 207 -9.92 11.84 12.64
C LEU A 207 -9.35 12.87 13.63
N ASN A 208 -10.26 13.65 14.23
CA ASN A 208 -9.95 14.54 15.36
C ASN A 208 -8.84 15.57 15.13
N GLY A 209 -8.61 15.99 13.87
CA GLY A 209 -7.59 16.99 13.56
C GLY A 209 -6.15 16.46 13.71
N SER A 210 -5.95 15.14 13.61
CA SER A 210 -4.66 14.50 13.85
C SER A 210 -3.63 14.80 12.75
N GLY A 211 -4.07 15.20 11.56
CA GLY A 211 -3.25 15.26 10.34
C GLY A 211 -2.73 13.88 9.86
N GLN A 212 -3.17 12.78 10.48
CA GLN A 212 -2.70 11.43 10.15
C GLN A 212 -3.60 10.77 9.12
N THR A 213 -2.99 10.21 8.09
CA THR A 213 -3.67 9.44 7.04
C THR A 213 -2.86 8.22 6.68
N GLY A 214 -3.48 7.22 6.05
CA GLY A 214 -2.78 6.00 5.72
C GLY A 214 -3.61 4.99 4.93
N PHE A 215 -3.17 3.75 4.97
CA PHE A 215 -3.82 2.60 4.38
C PHE A 215 -3.76 1.41 5.34
N ALA A 216 -4.83 0.62 5.36
CA ALA A 216 -4.85 -0.72 5.93
C ALA A 216 -5.04 -1.73 4.80
N THR A 217 -4.21 -2.75 4.70
CA THR A 217 -4.27 -3.79 3.66
C THR A 217 -4.50 -5.14 4.29
N LEU A 218 -5.68 -5.70 4.10
CA LEU A 218 -6.05 -7.01 4.58
C LEU A 218 -5.81 -8.02 3.45
N SER A 219 -5.05 -9.08 3.70
CA SER A 219 -4.77 -10.13 2.72
C SER A 219 -5.12 -11.50 3.30
N ALA A 220 -5.81 -12.33 2.53
CA ALA A 220 -6.11 -13.69 2.94
C ALA A 220 -4.82 -14.49 3.16
N SER A 221 -4.74 -15.21 4.29
CA SER A 221 -3.61 -16.06 4.67
C SER A 221 -4.14 -17.36 5.27
N GLY A 222 -4.60 -18.28 4.41
CA GLY A 222 -5.30 -19.49 4.84
C GLY A 222 -6.60 -19.14 5.58
N ASP A 223 -6.75 -19.62 6.82
CA ASP A 223 -7.90 -19.32 7.69
C ASP A 223 -7.75 -18.00 8.46
N GLN A 224 -6.67 -17.26 8.22
CA GLN A 224 -6.34 -15.99 8.85
C GLN A 224 -6.32 -14.84 7.84
N THR A 225 -6.20 -13.61 8.36
CA THR A 225 -6.01 -12.40 7.57
C THR A 225 -4.74 -11.70 8.04
N GLN A 226 -3.83 -11.42 7.11
CA GLN A 226 -2.71 -10.55 7.39
C GLN A 226 -3.15 -9.09 7.22
N VAL A 227 -2.87 -8.24 8.20
CA VAL A 227 -3.28 -6.83 8.24
C VAL A 227 -2.06 -5.91 8.21
N VAL A 228 -1.95 -5.27 7.05
CA VAL A 228 -1.12 -4.18 6.51
C VAL A 228 -1.36 -2.76 6.96
N VAL A 229 -0.91 -2.23 8.10
CA VAL A 229 -1.13 -0.78 8.36
C VAL A 229 0.07 0.04 7.90
N SER A 230 -0.15 1.07 7.09
CA SER A 230 0.83 2.10 6.73
C SER A 230 0.24 3.49 6.89
N ALA A 231 0.87 4.42 7.61
CA ALA A 231 0.37 5.78 7.75
C ALA A 231 1.49 6.83 7.78
N THR A 232 1.12 8.11 7.75
CA THR A 232 2.03 9.24 7.90
C THR A 232 2.80 9.19 9.23
N ALA A 233 4.09 9.56 9.23
CA ALA A 233 4.98 9.46 10.40
C ALA A 233 4.40 10.04 11.70
N GLY A 234 4.67 9.38 12.83
CA GLY A 234 4.11 9.72 14.16
C GLY A 234 2.88 8.90 14.54
N ILE A 235 2.78 7.67 14.03
CA ILE A 235 1.64 6.79 14.23
C ILE A 235 1.67 6.18 15.64
N SER A 236 0.47 5.99 16.18
CA SER A 236 0.16 5.34 17.44
C SER A 236 0.99 4.11 17.82
N ALA A 237 1.21 3.96 19.12
CA ALA A 237 1.52 2.67 19.74
C ALA A 237 0.38 1.62 19.60
N LEU A 238 -0.83 2.01 19.16
CA LEU A 238 -2.01 1.15 19.16
C LEU A 238 -2.81 1.22 17.84
N ALA A 239 -3.04 0.06 17.24
CA ALA A 239 -3.93 -0.13 16.10
C ALA A 239 -4.89 -1.30 16.37
N HIS A 240 -6.13 -1.19 15.91
CA HIS A 240 -7.16 -2.20 16.14
C HIS A 240 -8.10 -2.35 14.94
N ILE A 241 -8.72 -3.52 14.83
CA ILE A 241 -9.98 -3.71 14.13
C ILE A 241 -11.10 -3.64 15.17
N HIS A 242 -12.04 -2.72 14.98
CA HIS A 242 -13.24 -2.57 15.79
C HIS A 242 -14.47 -3.11 15.08
N GLU A 243 -15.47 -3.53 15.85
CA GLU A 243 -16.83 -3.72 15.33
C GLU A 243 -17.43 -2.37 14.90
N GLY A 244 -18.37 -2.39 13.96
CA GLY A 244 -19.11 -1.20 13.52
C GLY A 244 -18.46 -0.50 12.34
N SER A 245 -18.39 0.83 12.41
CA SER A 245 -17.84 1.70 11.36
C SER A 245 -17.08 2.87 11.99
N CYS A 246 -16.31 3.62 11.21
CA CYS A 246 -15.63 4.84 11.65
C CYS A 246 -16.59 5.90 12.23
N ALA A 247 -17.85 5.89 11.83
CA ALA A 247 -18.88 6.76 12.40
C ALA A 247 -19.34 6.31 13.79
N THR A 248 -19.26 5.02 14.10
CA THR A 248 -19.69 4.44 15.38
C THR A 248 -18.85 3.19 15.66
N LEU A 249 -17.67 3.42 16.24
CA LEU A 249 -16.75 2.35 16.61
C LEU A 249 -17.29 1.60 17.84
N GLY A 250 -17.42 0.29 17.69
CA GLY A 250 -17.79 -0.65 18.74
C GLY A 250 -16.58 -1.15 19.51
N GLY A 251 -16.73 -2.34 20.10
CA GLY A 251 -15.64 -3.01 20.82
C GLY A 251 -14.46 -3.34 19.92
N VAL A 252 -13.28 -3.55 20.53
CA VAL A 252 -12.11 -4.08 19.82
C VAL A 252 -12.39 -5.54 19.45
N ALA A 253 -12.42 -5.83 18.15
CA ALA A 253 -12.55 -7.19 17.63
C ALA A 253 -11.17 -7.86 17.54
N HIS A 254 -10.16 -7.15 17.02
CA HIS A 254 -8.80 -7.67 16.89
C HIS A 254 -7.77 -6.59 17.21
N ALA A 255 -6.79 -6.95 18.04
CA ALA A 255 -5.62 -6.10 18.28
C ALA A 255 -4.61 -6.25 17.16
N LEU A 256 -4.05 -5.13 16.72
CA LEU A 256 -2.97 -5.08 15.76
C LEU A 256 -1.68 -4.63 16.47
N SER A 257 -0.57 -4.88 15.81
CA SER A 257 0.78 -4.59 16.27
C SER A 257 1.01 -3.09 16.28
N ASP A 258 1.81 -2.66 17.26
CA ASP A 258 2.27 -1.29 17.44
C ASP A 258 2.76 -0.69 16.12
N THR A 259 2.32 0.53 15.84
CA THR A 259 2.58 1.24 14.58
C THR A 259 3.60 2.35 14.69
N SER A 260 4.30 2.50 15.83
CA SER A 260 5.27 3.56 16.18
C SER A 260 6.39 3.87 15.15
N GLY A 261 6.44 3.14 14.03
CA GLY A 261 7.07 3.54 12.77
C GLY A 261 6.09 4.12 11.73
N SER A 262 6.31 3.84 10.45
CA SER A 262 5.38 4.22 9.35
C SER A 262 4.52 3.04 8.87
N ILE A 263 4.87 1.81 9.27
CA ILE A 263 4.23 0.56 8.85
C ILE A 263 4.21 -0.43 10.02
N SER A 264 3.11 -1.15 10.20
CA SER A 264 3.00 -2.33 11.07
C SER A 264 2.36 -3.51 10.33
N ALA A 265 2.55 -4.71 10.87
CA ALA A 265 1.98 -5.94 10.33
C ALA A 265 1.47 -6.89 11.41
N SER A 266 0.27 -7.44 11.22
CA SER A 266 -0.36 -8.34 12.19
C SER A 266 -1.12 -9.47 11.52
N ALA A 267 -1.04 -10.67 12.09
CA ALA A 267 -1.92 -11.77 11.73
C ALA A 267 -3.19 -11.71 12.60
N VAL A 268 -4.35 -11.84 11.97
CA VAL A 268 -5.67 -11.84 12.60
C VAL A 268 -6.33 -13.19 12.40
N GLU A 269 -6.82 -13.77 13.49
CA GLU A 269 -7.54 -15.06 13.53
C GLU A 269 -8.99 -14.92 12.99
N ALA A 270 -9.12 -14.42 11.77
CA ALA A 270 -10.38 -14.32 11.02
C ALA A 270 -10.09 -14.41 9.53
N THR A 271 -11.00 -15.01 8.77
CA THR A 271 -10.89 -15.05 7.30
C THR A 271 -11.16 -13.67 6.71
N LEU A 272 -10.51 -13.33 5.60
CA LEU A 272 -10.74 -12.06 4.92
C LEU A 272 -12.21 -11.90 4.53
N ALA A 273 -12.82 -12.97 4.01
CA ALA A 273 -14.23 -12.99 3.66
C ALA A 273 -15.15 -12.66 4.86
N SER A 274 -14.83 -13.15 6.06
CA SER A 274 -15.61 -12.84 7.27
C SER A 274 -15.45 -11.39 7.74
N LEU A 275 -14.27 -10.80 7.56
CA LEU A 275 -14.04 -9.39 7.87
C LEU A 275 -14.80 -8.49 6.87
N ILE A 276 -14.76 -8.81 5.57
CA ILE A 276 -15.48 -8.06 4.53
C ILE A 276 -17.01 -8.18 4.68
N ALA A 277 -17.51 -9.36 5.05
CA ALA A 277 -18.95 -9.56 5.23
C ALA A 277 -19.49 -8.96 6.54
N GLY A 278 -18.61 -8.67 7.50
CA GLY A 278 -18.95 -8.05 8.77
C GLY A 278 -19.07 -6.54 8.68
N SER A 279 -19.39 -5.92 9.81
CA SER A 279 -19.26 -4.47 9.98
C SER A 279 -18.04 -4.25 10.85
N PHE A 280 -16.92 -3.89 10.25
CA PHE A 280 -15.68 -3.62 10.96
C PHE A 280 -15.02 -2.34 10.44
N ALA A 281 -14.15 -1.76 11.26
CA ALA A 281 -13.31 -0.64 10.87
C ALA A 281 -11.90 -0.80 11.44
N VAL A 282 -10.89 -0.47 10.63
CA VAL A 282 -9.50 -0.35 11.09
C VAL A 282 -9.31 1.04 11.67
N ASN A 283 -8.75 1.12 12.86
CA ASN A 283 -8.52 2.38 13.56
C ASN A 283 -7.10 2.48 14.13
N LEU A 284 -6.53 3.68 14.07
CA LEU A 284 -5.28 4.06 14.74
C LEU A 284 -5.57 5.08 15.84
N HIS A 285 -4.81 5.01 16.93
CA HIS A 285 -4.98 5.90 18.07
C HIS A 285 -3.94 7.04 18.08
N THR A 286 -4.10 8.02 18.95
CA THR A 286 -3.04 9.01 19.21
C THR A 286 -2.08 8.44 20.25
N ASP A 287 -0.77 8.63 20.04
CA ASP A 287 0.26 8.18 20.97
C ASP A 287 -0.02 8.65 22.41
N GLY A 288 0.03 7.70 23.35
CA GLY A 288 -0.22 7.96 24.76
C GLY A 288 -1.68 8.22 25.15
N ASN A 289 -2.62 8.16 24.20
CA ASN A 289 -4.06 8.33 24.48
C ASN A 289 -4.94 7.33 23.70
N PRO A 290 -5.19 6.12 24.24
CA PRO A 290 -6.02 5.11 23.59
C PRO A 290 -7.50 5.52 23.45
N GLY A 291 -7.95 6.58 24.12
CA GLY A 291 -9.31 7.11 23.95
C GLY A 291 -9.47 8.07 22.77
N LEU A 292 -8.38 8.43 22.09
CA LEU A 292 -8.40 9.38 20.98
C LEU A 292 -7.95 8.73 19.68
N TYR A 293 -8.86 8.66 18.72
CA TYR A 293 -8.62 8.09 17.40
C TYR A 293 -7.90 9.08 16.49
N SER A 294 -6.80 8.68 15.86
CA SER A 294 -6.05 9.51 14.92
C SER A 294 -6.53 9.33 13.48
N SER A 295 -6.84 8.11 13.06
CA SER A 295 -7.36 7.82 11.72
C SER A 295 -8.19 6.55 11.69
N CYS A 296 -9.06 6.43 10.69
CA CYS A 296 -9.95 5.27 10.56
C CYS A 296 -10.32 4.98 9.11
N GLY A 297 -10.57 3.71 8.80
CA GLY A 297 -11.21 3.29 7.55
C GLY A 297 -12.12 2.08 7.76
N ASP A 298 -13.29 2.10 7.12
CA ASP A 298 -14.25 1.00 7.14
C ASP A 298 -13.75 -0.17 6.29
N ILE A 299 -13.92 -1.40 6.82
CA ILE A 299 -13.67 -2.67 6.11
C ILE A 299 -14.89 -3.01 5.26
#